data_AF-A0A0J7KXA2-F1
#
_entry.id   AF-A0A0J7KXA2-F1
#
_cell.length_a   1.000
_cell.length_b   1.000
_cell.length_c   1.000
_cell.angle_alpha   90.00
_cell.angle_beta   90.00
_cell.angle_gamma   90.00
#
_symmetry.space_group_name_H-M   'P 1'
#
loop_
_entity.id
_entity.type
_entity.pdbx_description
1 polymer ?
#
loop_
_entity_poly.entity_id
_entity_poly.type
_entity_poly.pdbx_seq_one_letter_code
_entity_poly.pdbx_strand_id
1 'polypeptide(L)'
;METVEMPEDVSLRTTQFTVDDLDIEILPLIYEIIRSVEKDPHDTTQKAKESQDTSHKILELQKKLDSARSQIKRLPGIEYSKEEQLQKLETLRKQLRLKRELLLKYRNTCTFEIPKV
;
A
#
# COMPACT_ATOMS: atom_id res chain seq x y z
N MET A 1 26.42 4.93 -32.45
CA MET A 1 25.51 5.61 -31.50
C MET A 1 24.23 4.82 -31.50
N GLU A 2 24.01 4.05 -30.44
CA GLU A 2 22.67 3.70 -29.97
C GLU A 2 22.85 3.61 -28.46
N THR A 3 22.48 4.68 -27.78
CA THR A 3 22.36 4.71 -26.34
C THR A 3 21.25 3.73 -26.00
N VAL A 4 21.62 2.52 -25.58
CA VAL A 4 20.68 1.58 -24.98
C VAL A 4 20.22 2.25 -23.68
N GLU A 5 19.07 2.92 -23.75
CA GLU A 5 18.40 3.46 -22.60
C GLU A 5 18.09 2.29 -21.66
N MET A 6 18.93 2.15 -20.65
CA MET A 6 18.66 1.32 -19.51
C MET A 6 17.41 1.89 -18.83
N PRO A 7 16.33 1.12 -18.64
CA PRO A 7 15.20 1.62 -17.87
C PRO A 7 15.72 1.96 -16.47
N GLU A 8 15.58 3.23 -16.09
CA GLU A 8 16.09 3.89 -14.88
C GLU A 8 15.48 3.34 -13.56
N ASP A 9 14.86 2.17 -13.58
CA ASP A 9 14.03 1.62 -12.52
C ASP A 9 14.80 0.73 -11.51
N VAL A 10 16.14 0.80 -11.49
CA VAL A 10 16.97 -0.04 -10.60
C VAL A 10 17.39 0.67 -9.32
N SER A 11 17.17 1.98 -9.20
CA SER A 11 17.55 2.74 -8.01
C SER A 11 16.32 3.32 -7.35
N LEU A 12 15.90 2.71 -6.23
CA LEU A 12 15.15 3.24 -5.08
C LEU A 12 14.34 2.10 -4.42
N ARG A 13 15.03 1.09 -3.85
CA ARG A 13 14.43 0.23 -2.81
C ARG A 13 14.37 0.97 -1.48
N THR A 14 13.78 2.15 -1.50
CA THR A 14 13.43 2.89 -0.29
C THR A 14 12.10 2.31 0.19
N THR A 15 12.04 1.86 1.44
CA THR A 15 10.86 1.39 2.18
C THR A 15 9.53 1.84 1.54
N GLN A 16 9.00 0.99 0.66
CA GLN A 16 7.79 1.32 -0.10
C GLN A 16 6.59 1.23 0.85
N PHE A 17 5.73 2.26 0.85
CA PHE A 17 4.52 2.27 1.65
C PHE A 17 3.63 1.08 1.28
N THR A 18 3.28 0.26 2.26
CA THR A 18 2.53 -0.99 2.10
C THR A 18 1.18 -0.93 2.80
N VAL A 19 0.38 -1.98 2.62
CA VAL A 19 -0.91 -2.14 3.31
C VAL A 19 -0.72 -2.20 4.82
N ASP A 20 0.40 -2.74 5.32
CA ASP A 20 0.68 -2.87 6.74
C ASP A 20 0.96 -1.50 7.41
N ASP A 21 1.27 -0.48 6.62
CA ASP A 21 1.52 0.89 7.08
C ASP A 21 0.24 1.75 7.17
N LEU A 22 -0.93 1.17 6.84
CA LEU A 22 -2.22 1.86 6.86
C LEU A 22 -2.81 1.92 8.27
N ASP A 23 -3.07 3.14 8.74
CA ASP A 23 -3.89 3.37 9.93
C ASP A 23 -5.36 3.55 9.55
N ILE A 24 -6.11 2.44 9.51
CA ILE A 24 -7.52 2.39 9.06
C ILE A 24 -8.46 1.71 10.07
N GLU A 25 -8.08 1.67 11.35
CA GLU A 25 -8.93 1.09 12.39
C GLU A 25 -10.11 2.02 12.75
N ILE A 26 -11.26 1.77 12.13
CA ILE A 26 -12.50 2.56 12.29
C ILE A 26 -13.64 1.80 12.98
N LEU A 27 -13.59 0.47 13.03
CA LEU A 27 -14.68 -0.35 13.56
C LEU A 27 -14.99 -0.11 15.05
N PRO A 28 -13.99 0.03 15.95
CA PRO A 28 -14.26 0.35 17.35
C PRO A 28 -15.03 1.67 17.50
N LEU A 29 -14.65 2.69 16.73
CA LEU A 29 -15.30 4.00 16.75
C LEU A 29 -16.73 3.95 16.20
N ILE A 30 -16.98 3.19 15.12
CA ILE A 30 -18.34 2.97 14.59
C ILE A 30 -19.21 2.27 15.64
N TYR A 31 -18.69 1.25 16.30
CA TYR A 31 -19.39 0.54 17.36
C TYR A 31 -19.76 1.47 18.52
N GLU A 32 -18.83 2.33 18.96
CA GLU A 32 -19.09 3.32 20.00
C GLU A 32 -20.19 4.31 19.63
N ILE A 33 -20.24 4.77 18.37
CA ILE A 33 -21.29 5.66 17.86
C ILE A 33 -22.65 4.96 17.89
N ILE A 34 -22.72 3.71 17.39
CA ILE A 34 -23.97 2.93 17.40
C ILE A 34 -24.46 2.78 18.85
N ARG A 35 -23.56 2.40 19.77
CA ARG A 35 -23.86 2.23 21.20
C ARG A 35 -24.31 3.52 21.87
N SER A 36 -23.75 4.67 21.48
CA SER A 36 -24.13 5.96 22.07
C SER A 36 -25.50 6.45 21.58
N VAL A 37 -25.89 6.10 20.34
CA VAL A 37 -27.21 6.40 19.77
C VAL A 37 -28.30 5.49 20.32
N GLU A 38 -27.98 4.21 20.57
CA GLU A 38 -28.93 3.23 21.14
C GLU A 38 -29.23 3.45 22.63
N LYS A 39 -28.40 4.24 23.31
CA LYS A 39 -28.57 4.52 24.74
C LYS A 39 -29.75 5.47 24.94
N ASP A 40 -30.72 5.08 25.77
CA ASP A 40 -31.84 5.95 26.16
C ASP A 40 -31.46 6.76 27.41
N PRO A 41 -31.25 8.09 27.31
CA PRO A 41 -30.86 8.90 28.45
C PRO A 41 -32.05 9.20 29.35
N HIS A 42 -31.96 8.81 30.63
CA HIS A 42 -33.00 9.05 31.64
C HIS A 42 -33.09 10.52 32.11
N ASP A 43 -32.12 11.38 31.78
CA ASP A 43 -32.07 12.80 32.17
C ASP A 43 -31.69 13.72 30.99
N THR A 44 -32.27 14.92 30.94
CA THR A 44 -32.11 15.90 29.85
C THR A 44 -30.69 16.46 29.78
N THR A 45 -30.02 16.65 30.92
CA THR A 45 -28.62 17.09 30.96
C THR A 45 -27.68 15.99 30.47
N GLN A 46 -27.97 14.73 30.80
CA GLN A 46 -27.24 13.57 30.26
C GLN A 46 -27.41 13.43 28.75
N LYS A 47 -28.65 13.60 28.25
CA LYS A 47 -28.96 13.57 26.81
C LYS A 47 -28.15 14.61 26.01
N ALA A 48 -28.05 15.84 26.52
CA ALA A 48 -27.28 16.90 25.84
C ALA A 48 -25.78 16.56 25.77
N LYS A 49 -25.21 16.05 26.87
CA LYS A 49 -23.81 15.63 26.94
C LYS A 49 -23.51 14.44 26.03
N GLU A 50 -24.37 13.43 26.02
CA GLU A 50 -24.21 12.23 25.16
C GLU A 50 -24.38 12.55 23.68
N SER A 51 -25.28 13.48 23.34
CA SER A 51 -25.43 14.01 21.98
C SER A 51 -24.16 14.74 21.51
N GLN A 52 -23.57 15.56 22.38
CA GLN A 52 -22.31 16.24 22.09
C GLN A 52 -21.15 15.23 21.91
N ASP A 53 -21.01 14.25 22.80
CA ASP A 53 -19.99 13.19 22.70
C ASP A 53 -20.13 12.38 21.40
N THR A 54 -21.36 12.00 21.05
CA THR A 54 -21.67 11.29 19.80
C THR A 54 -21.28 12.14 18.60
N SER A 55 -21.58 13.44 18.62
CA SER A 55 -21.20 14.38 17.55
C SER A 55 -19.68 14.48 17.40
N HIS A 56 -18.93 14.48 18.51
CA HIS A 56 -17.47 14.46 18.47
C HIS A 56 -16.91 13.16 17.86
N LYS A 57 -17.47 12.00 18.22
CA LYS A 57 -17.08 10.70 17.64
C LYS A 57 -17.36 10.62 16.14
N ILE A 58 -18.48 11.18 15.68
CA ILE A 58 -18.80 11.27 14.25
C ILE A 58 -17.75 12.12 13.51
N LEU A 59 -17.36 13.26 14.08
CA LEU A 59 -16.33 14.11 13.48
C LEU A 59 -14.95 13.41 13.46
N GLU A 60 -14.63 12.65 14.50
CA GLU A 60 -13.42 11.82 14.54
C GLU A 60 -13.45 10.76 13.43
N LEU A 61 -14.58 10.08 13.24
CA LEU A 61 -14.75 9.09 12.20
C LEU A 61 -14.55 9.70 10.81
N GLN A 62 -15.13 10.89 10.57
CA GLN A 62 -14.92 11.62 9.33
C GLN A 62 -13.43 11.90 9.09
N LYS A 63 -12.71 12.39 10.09
CA LYS A 63 -11.25 12.65 9.99
C LYS A 63 -10.46 11.37 9.72
N LYS A 64 -10.80 10.25 10.38
CA LYS A 64 -10.17 8.95 10.13
C LYS A 64 -10.42 8.46 8.70
N LEU A 65 -11.63 8.63 8.16
CA LEU A 65 -11.95 8.27 6.77
C LEU A 65 -11.18 9.12 5.76
N ASP A 66 -11.05 10.43 6.00
CA ASP A 66 -10.29 11.33 5.13
C ASP A 66 -8.78 11.01 5.17
N SER A 67 -8.25 10.71 6.35
CA SER A 67 -6.88 10.21 6.53
C SER A 67 -6.66 8.89 5.79
N ALA A 68 -7.55 7.90 6.00
CA ALA A 68 -7.51 6.60 5.34
C ALA A 68 -7.50 6.74 3.81
N ARG A 69 -8.39 7.58 3.26
CA ARG A 69 -8.43 7.87 1.82
C ARG A 69 -7.11 8.48 1.32
N SER A 70 -6.51 9.37 2.10
CA SER A 70 -5.23 10.00 1.76
C SER A 70 -4.06 9.01 1.83
N GLN A 71 -4.09 8.07 2.77
CA GLN A 71 -3.10 7.00 2.88
C GLN A 71 -3.24 5.98 1.75
N ILE A 72 -4.47 5.55 1.42
CA ILE A 72 -4.74 4.63 0.30
C ILE A 72 -4.20 5.20 -1.01
N LYS A 73 -4.33 6.52 -1.24
CA LYS A 73 -3.78 7.19 -2.44
C LYS A 73 -2.25 7.12 -2.57
N ARG A 74 -1.54 6.81 -1.49
CA ARG A 74 -0.08 6.64 -1.48
C ARG A 74 0.35 5.21 -1.76
N LEU A 75 -0.59 4.25 -1.76
CA LEU A 75 -0.27 2.86 -2.06
C LEU A 75 0.13 2.73 -3.53
N PRO A 76 1.23 2.01 -3.81
CA PRO A 76 1.66 1.77 -5.18
C PRO A 76 0.70 0.81 -5.89
N GLY A 77 0.50 1.04 -7.18
CA GLY A 77 -0.25 0.13 -8.05
C GLY A 77 -1.76 0.30 -8.03
N ILE A 78 -2.31 1.21 -7.22
CA ILE A 78 -3.75 1.55 -7.21
C ILE A 78 -4.22 2.17 -8.53
N GLU A 79 -3.28 2.66 -9.35
CA GLU A 79 -3.50 3.20 -10.68
C GLU A 79 -3.81 2.13 -11.73
N TYR A 80 -3.58 0.85 -11.41
CA TYR A 80 -3.78 -0.26 -12.33
C TYR A 80 -5.05 -1.04 -11.98
N SER A 81 -5.73 -1.52 -13.02
CA SER A 81 -6.71 -2.59 -12.87
C SER A 81 -6.05 -3.86 -12.35
N LYS A 82 -6.87 -4.76 -11.80
CA LYS A 82 -6.42 -6.07 -11.33
C LYS A 82 -5.72 -6.86 -12.45
N GLU A 83 -6.28 -6.82 -13.65
CA GLU A 83 -5.76 -7.51 -14.83
C GLU A 83 -4.37 -6.97 -15.22
N GLU A 84 -4.20 -5.64 -15.22
CA GLU A 84 -2.91 -4.99 -15.49
C GLU A 84 -1.86 -5.33 -14.43
N GLN A 85 -2.24 -5.34 -13.14
CA GLN A 85 -1.35 -5.74 -12.06
C GLN A 85 -0.86 -7.18 -12.24
N LEU A 86 -1.76 -8.10 -12.59
CA LEU A 86 -1.43 -9.51 -12.83
C LEU A 86 -0.51 -9.69 -14.05
N GLN A 87 -0.79 -8.97 -15.14
CA GLN A 87 0.06 -9.01 -16.34
C GLN A 87 1.46 -8.46 -16.06
N LYS A 88 1.57 -7.36 -15.30
CA LYS A 88 2.87 -6.79 -14.90
C LYS A 88 3.65 -7.76 -14.01
N LEU A 89 2.97 -8.42 -13.08
CA LEU A 89 3.56 -9.45 -12.23
C LEU A 89 4.09 -10.65 -13.05
N GLU A 90 3.32 -11.14 -14.01
CA GLU A 90 3.76 -12.23 -14.89
C GLU A 90 4.98 -11.83 -15.73
N THR A 91 4.97 -10.61 -16.27
CA THR A 91 6.09 -10.05 -17.03
C THR A 91 7.35 -9.97 -16.18
N LEU A 92 7.25 -9.46 -14.95
CA LEU A 92 8.38 -9.39 -14.02
C LEU A 92 8.93 -10.79 -13.67
N ARG A 93 8.05 -11.78 -13.47
CA ARG A 93 8.46 -13.17 -13.25
C ARG A 93 9.23 -13.74 -14.45
N LYS A 94 8.75 -13.50 -15.68
CA LYS A 94 9.44 -13.91 -16.91
C LYS A 94 10.81 -13.24 -17.04
N GLN A 95 10.88 -11.93 -16.83
CA GLN A 95 12.14 -11.18 -16.86
C GLN A 95 13.13 -11.70 -15.83
N LEU A 96 12.69 -11.94 -14.58
CA LEU A 96 13.55 -12.49 -13.53
C LEU A 96 14.11 -13.86 -13.91
N ARG A 97 13.27 -14.74 -14.46
CA ARG A 97 13.69 -16.07 -14.93
C ARG A 97 14.75 -15.95 -16.03
N LEU A 98 14.48 -15.16 -17.07
CA LEU A 98 15.42 -14.97 -18.19
C LEU A 98 16.74 -14.35 -17.75
N LYS A 99 16.70 -13.34 -16.86
CA LYS A 99 17.90 -12.72 -16.28
C LYS A 99 18.72 -13.76 -15.49
N ARG A 100 18.08 -14.63 -14.71
CA ARG A 100 18.77 -15.72 -13.99
C ARG A 100 19.40 -16.75 -14.94
N GLU A 101 18.66 -17.16 -15.97
CA GLU A 101 19.18 -18.08 -16.99
C GLU A 101 20.41 -17.48 -17.70
N LEU A 102 20.36 -16.18 -18.03
CA LEU A 102 21.47 -15.48 -18.67
C LEU A 102 22.70 -15.40 -17.76
N LEU A 103 22.53 -15.01 -16.49
CA LEU A 103 23.62 -15.01 -15.51
C LEU A 103 24.23 -16.39 -15.34
N LEU A 104 23.41 -17.44 -15.31
CA LEU A 104 23.90 -18.82 -15.22
C LEU A 104 24.69 -19.23 -16.46
N LYS A 105 24.24 -18.83 -17.66
CA LYS A 105 25.01 -19.03 -18.89
C LYS A 105 26.36 -18.36 -18.79
N TYR A 106 26.43 -17.06 -18.50
CA TYR A 106 27.70 -16.35 -18.33
C TYR A 106 28.62 -17.03 -17.30
N ARG A 107 28.08 -17.50 -16.17
CA ARG A 107 28.86 -18.24 -15.17
C ARG A 107 29.47 -19.53 -15.71
N ASN A 108 28.74 -20.25 -16.56
CA ASN A 108 29.13 -21.59 -17.01
C ASN A 108 29.85 -21.59 -18.38
N THR A 109 29.66 -20.56 -19.22
CA THR A 109 30.26 -20.46 -20.56
C THR A 109 31.39 -19.44 -20.65
N CYS A 110 31.50 -18.48 -19.73
CA CYS A 110 32.69 -17.64 -19.63
C CYS A 110 33.71 -18.28 -18.68
N THR A 111 34.37 -19.34 -19.14
CA THR A 111 35.80 -19.43 -18.88
C THR A 111 36.44 -18.32 -19.70
N PHE A 112 36.59 -17.12 -19.12
CA PHE A 112 37.53 -16.17 -19.65
C PHE A 112 38.89 -16.86 -19.61
N GLU A 113 39.33 -17.39 -20.75
CA GLU A 113 40.74 -17.57 -21.07
C GLU A 113 41.34 -16.17 -20.97
N ILE A 114 41.70 -15.75 -19.76
CA ILE A 114 42.53 -14.57 -19.54
C ILE A 114 43.86 -14.96 -20.20
N PRO A 115 44.24 -14.34 -21.34
CA PRO A 115 45.53 -14.64 -21.94
C PRO A 115 46.58 -14.30 -20.89
N LYS A 116 47.32 -15.30 -20.42
CA LYS A 116 48.46 -15.06 -19.54
C LYS A 116 49.48 -14.26 -20.36
N VAL A 117 49.59 -12.97 -20.04
CA VAL A 117 50.71 -12.12 -20.46
C VAL A 117 51.99 -12.64 -19.81
#